data_AF-A0A433PG48-F1
#
_entry.id   AF-A0A433PG48-F1
#
_cell.length_a   1.000
_cell.length_b   1.000
_cell.length_c   1.000
_cell.angle_alpha   90.00
_cell.angle_beta   90.00
_cell.angle_gamma   90.00
#
_symmetry.space_group_name_H-M   'P 1'
#
loop_
_entity.id
_entity.type
_entity.pdbx_description
1 polymer ?
#
loop_
_entity_poly.entity_id
_entity_poly.type
_entity_poly.pdbx_seq_one_letter_code
_entity_poly.pdbx_strand_id
1 'polypeptide(L)'
;MIPLHDRFFDRVNRLPGGMKFLIDMRVDLLSLIAKHRTLADPHISALSDALCNKLQEWLIGFLTLERITWNSPAIVLEKISQYEAVHAVLDWQDLKRPSRLWLLLSPHACRAAGFSTGRAGTGDVDKRTGAAILNDTTPRWMSKDTARCAVFYSITTQRGLSGIDLGAFLIKRVVRDLQNEFPKCETFCTLSPIPGFRKWLTGDGTALAKSEVDALGGIAGVAGGEALMVCDYGRRLFE
;
A
#
# COMPACT_ATOMS: atom_id res chain seq x y z
N MET A 1 21.74 -3.59 28.24
CA MET A 1 21.21 -2.38 28.92
C MET A 1 20.06 -1.87 28.05
N ILE A 2 18.87 -1.63 28.61
CA ILE A 2 17.74 -1.09 27.82
C ILE A 2 17.95 0.41 27.63
N PRO A 3 17.97 0.94 26.39
CA PRO A 3 18.11 2.37 26.15
C PRO A 3 17.01 3.21 26.82
N LEU A 4 17.33 4.45 27.21
CA LEU A 4 16.35 5.33 27.86
C LEU A 4 15.17 5.71 26.94
N HIS A 5 15.41 5.80 25.63
CA HIS A 5 14.36 6.12 24.66
C HIS A 5 13.28 5.03 24.58
N ASP A 6 13.62 3.77 24.81
CA ASP A 6 12.62 2.69 24.83
C ASP A 6 11.60 2.88 25.95
N ARG A 7 12.07 3.29 27.14
CA ARG A 7 11.19 3.60 28.27
C ARG A 7 10.32 4.81 27.99
N PHE A 8 10.84 5.79 27.25
CA PHE A 8 10.05 6.94 26.81
C PHE A 8 8.95 6.50 25.84
N PHE A 9 9.28 5.71 24.82
CA PHE A 9 8.30 5.18 23.87
C PHE A 9 7.21 4.36 24.56
N ASP A 10 7.58 3.46 25.47
CA ASP A 10 6.61 2.64 26.22
C ASP A 10 5.67 3.49 27.08
N ARG A 11 6.17 4.57 27.71
CA ARG A 11 5.36 5.49 28.52
C ARG A 11 4.42 6.32 27.67
N VAL A 12 4.91 6.85 26.55
CA VAL A 12 4.09 7.65 25.63
C VAL A 12 2.99 6.79 25.03
N ASN A 13 3.27 5.56 24.61
CA ASN A 13 2.28 4.67 24.01
C ASN A 13 1.09 4.35 24.94
N ARG A 14 1.27 4.45 26.27
CA ARG A 14 0.20 4.25 27.27
C ARG A 14 -0.74 5.46 27.40
N LEU A 15 -0.35 6.62 26.90
CA LEU A 15 -1.18 7.82 26.96
C LEU A 15 -2.24 7.81 25.86
N PRO A 16 -3.41 8.45 26.07
CA PRO A 16 -4.39 8.67 25.01
C PRO A 16 -3.75 9.37 23.81
N GLY A 17 -3.86 8.77 22.61
CA GLY A 17 -3.24 9.30 21.39
C GLY A 17 -1.71 9.11 21.29
N GLY A 18 -1.09 8.42 22.25
CA GLY A 18 0.36 8.19 22.29
C GLY A 18 0.91 7.49 21.07
N MET A 19 0.21 6.47 20.56
CA MET A 19 0.60 5.78 19.33
C MET A 19 0.65 6.73 18.12
N LYS A 20 -0.36 7.60 17.97
CA LYS A 20 -0.37 8.60 16.90
C LYS A 20 0.82 9.54 17.03
N PHE A 21 1.07 10.06 18.23
CA PHE A 21 2.21 10.92 18.50
C PHE A 21 3.53 10.26 18.11
N LEU A 22 3.73 8.98 18.44
CA LEU A 22 4.94 8.24 18.09
C LEU A 22 5.09 8.03 16.59
N ILE A 23 3.99 7.80 15.87
CA ILE A 23 4.00 7.71 14.40
C ILE A 23 4.37 9.07 13.79
N ASP A 24 3.77 10.16 14.27
CA ASP A 24 4.08 11.53 13.82
C ASP A 24 5.55 11.88 14.11
N MET A 25 6.03 11.56 15.32
CA MET A 25 7.44 11.74 15.70
C MET A 25 8.37 10.99 14.74
N ARG A 26 8.01 9.77 14.32
CA ARG A 26 8.81 9.04 13.33
C ARG A 26 8.78 9.71 11.95
N VAL A 27 7.67 10.33 11.54
CA VAL A 27 7.61 11.13 10.30
C VAL A 27 8.63 12.27 10.35
N ASP A 28 8.75 12.94 11.50
CA ASP A 28 9.71 14.02 11.70
C ASP A 28 11.15 13.51 11.66
N LEU A 29 11.45 12.40 12.34
CA LEU A 29 12.77 11.76 12.31
C LEU A 29 13.17 11.38 10.87
N LEU A 30 12.28 10.73 10.12
CA LEU A 30 12.53 10.38 8.72
C LEU A 30 12.74 11.62 7.84
N SER A 31 12.06 12.71 8.14
CA SER A 31 12.23 13.97 7.42
C SER A 31 13.57 14.65 7.73
N LEU A 32 14.05 14.58 8.97
CA LEU A 32 15.37 15.05 9.37
C LEU A 32 16.48 14.25 8.68
N ILE A 33 16.36 12.91 8.68
CA ILE A 33 17.30 12.00 8.00
C ILE A 33 17.36 12.32 6.50
N ALA A 34 16.21 12.56 5.86
CA ALA A 34 16.17 12.87 4.43
C ALA A 34 16.83 14.22 4.09
N LYS A 35 16.66 15.25 4.93
CA LYS A 35 17.22 16.60 4.72
C LYS A 35 18.74 16.64 4.93
N HIS A 36 19.26 15.87 5.87
CA HIS A 36 20.68 15.89 6.25
C HIS A 36 21.45 14.67 5.74
N ARG A 37 21.21 14.24 4.49
CA ARG A 37 21.86 13.05 3.90
C ARG A 37 23.40 13.06 3.94
N THR A 38 24.02 14.23 3.99
CA THR A 38 25.47 14.43 4.08
C THR A 38 26.00 14.51 5.52
N LEU A 39 25.11 14.65 6.50
CA LEU A 39 25.37 14.77 7.95
C LEU A 39 24.42 13.83 8.69
N ALA A 40 24.27 12.59 8.22
CA ALA A 40 23.35 11.62 8.82
C ALA A 40 23.84 11.30 10.23
N ASP A 41 23.29 12.00 11.22
CA ASP A 41 23.59 11.78 12.62
C ASP A 41 23.20 10.33 12.96
N PRO A 42 24.17 9.46 13.28
CA PRO A 42 23.90 8.05 13.59
C PRO A 42 22.89 7.88 14.73
N HIS A 43 22.81 8.86 15.64
CA HIS A 43 21.89 8.85 16.76
C HIS A 43 20.42 9.03 16.32
N ILE A 44 20.15 9.85 15.30
CA ILE A 44 18.79 10.06 14.77
C ILE A 44 18.32 8.80 14.04
N SER A 45 19.20 8.17 13.26
CA SER A 45 18.88 6.90 12.60
C SER A 45 18.59 5.81 13.64
N ALA A 46 19.47 5.64 14.63
CA ALA A 46 19.28 4.66 15.69
C ALA A 46 17.97 4.87 16.47
N LEU A 47 17.57 6.12 16.72
CA LEU A 47 16.30 6.45 17.36
C LEU A 47 15.10 6.10 16.48
N SER A 48 15.18 6.41 15.17
CA SER A 48 14.15 6.05 14.18
C SER A 48 13.99 4.54 14.05
N ASP A 49 15.09 3.79 14.08
CA ASP A 49 15.10 2.33 13.98
C ASP A 49 14.55 1.66 15.24
N ALA A 50 14.94 2.15 16.43
CA ALA A 50 14.37 1.70 17.70
C ALA A 50 12.85 1.95 17.75
N LEU A 51 12.40 3.12 17.30
CA LEU A 51 10.98 3.44 17.21
C LEU A 51 10.26 2.58 16.17
N CYS A 52 10.89 2.27 15.04
CA CYS A 52 10.37 1.35 14.03
C CYS A 52 10.08 -0.04 14.62
N ASN A 53 11.04 -0.59 15.37
CA ASN A 53 10.90 -1.89 16.01
C ASN A 53 9.75 -1.90 17.03
N LYS A 54 9.66 -0.86 17.87
CA LYS A 54 8.54 -0.71 18.83
C LYS A 54 7.18 -0.63 18.13
N LEU A 55 7.07 0.18 17.08
CA LEU A 55 5.84 0.28 16.29
C LEU A 55 5.49 -1.07 15.65
N GLN A 56 6.46 -1.82 15.12
CA GLN A 56 6.24 -3.14 14.57
C GLN A 56 5.65 -4.10 15.63
N GLU A 57 6.25 -4.16 16.82
CA GLU A 57 5.77 -5.00 17.93
C GLU A 57 4.33 -4.64 18.35
N TRP A 58 4.01 -3.36 18.46
CA TRP A 58 2.68 -2.92 18.89
C TRP A 58 1.60 -3.01 17.82
N LEU A 59 1.96 -3.07 16.54
CA LEU A 59 0.99 -3.09 15.46
C LEU A 59 0.62 -4.53 15.05
N ILE A 60 1.56 -5.47 15.05
CA ILE A 60 1.35 -6.82 14.49
C ILE A 60 0.20 -7.61 15.15
N GLY A 61 -0.26 -7.25 16.36
CA GLY A 61 -1.39 -7.92 17.04
C GLY A 61 -2.69 -7.12 17.17
N PHE A 62 -2.71 -5.83 16.82
CA PHE A 62 -3.81 -4.92 17.19
C PHE A 62 -4.50 -4.27 15.98
N LEU A 63 -4.20 -4.76 14.80
CA LEU A 63 -4.73 -4.23 13.55
C LEU A 63 -6.09 -4.86 13.25
N THR A 64 -7.12 -4.01 13.13
CA THR A 64 -8.44 -4.42 12.65
C THR A 64 -8.59 -4.06 11.18
N LEU A 65 -9.08 -5.02 10.40
CA LEU A 65 -9.46 -4.80 9.01
C LEU A 65 -10.90 -4.30 8.96
N GLU A 66 -11.10 -3.12 8.37
CA GLU A 66 -12.41 -2.51 8.18
C GLU A 66 -12.67 -2.30 6.68
N ARG A 67 -13.84 -2.71 6.22
CA ARG A 67 -14.32 -2.39 4.88
C ARG A 67 -14.85 -0.96 4.86
N ILE A 68 -14.25 -0.13 4.02
CA ILE A 68 -14.72 1.21 3.77
C ILE A 68 -15.76 1.18 2.67
N THR A 69 -16.87 1.85 2.90
CA THR A 69 -17.97 2.00 1.95
C THR A 69 -18.31 3.47 1.80
N TRP A 70 -19.19 3.81 0.86
CA TRP A 70 -19.70 5.18 0.75
C TRP A 70 -20.42 5.68 2.01
N ASN A 71 -20.86 4.77 2.88
CA ASN A 71 -21.50 5.11 4.15
C ASN A 71 -20.48 5.33 5.29
N SER A 72 -19.18 5.14 5.04
CA SER A 72 -18.13 5.40 6.03
C SER A 72 -18.03 6.91 6.33
N PRO A 73 -17.56 7.30 7.52
CA PRO A 73 -17.44 8.72 7.89
C PRO A 73 -16.59 9.50 6.88
N ALA A 74 -17.02 10.72 6.54
CA ALA A 74 -16.35 11.58 5.57
C ALA A 74 -14.86 11.80 5.88
N ILE A 75 -14.50 11.89 7.16
CA ILE A 75 -13.10 12.01 7.62
C ILE A 75 -12.22 10.80 7.25
N VAL A 76 -12.79 9.61 7.12
CA VAL A 76 -12.07 8.41 6.66
C VAL A 76 -11.88 8.47 5.15
N LEU A 77 -12.93 8.87 4.43
CA LEU A 77 -12.90 9.04 2.97
C LEU A 77 -11.90 10.12 2.53
N GLU A 78 -11.85 11.24 3.24
CA GLU A 78 -10.89 12.31 3.02
C GLU A 78 -9.44 11.82 3.23
N LYS A 79 -9.20 11.06 4.31
CA LYS A 79 -7.87 10.47 4.56
C LYS A 79 -7.43 9.53 3.44
N ILE A 80 -8.33 8.71 2.90
CA ILE A 80 -8.01 7.85 1.75
C ILE A 80 -7.56 8.72 0.57
N SER A 81 -8.33 9.76 0.25
CA SER A 81 -7.98 10.67 -0.84
C SER A 81 -6.63 11.36 -0.62
N GLN A 82 -6.28 11.73 0.62
CA GLN A 82 -5.01 12.36 0.97
C GLN A 82 -3.81 11.39 0.94
N TYR A 83 -4.02 10.14 1.34
CA TYR A 83 -2.95 9.17 1.51
C TYR A 83 -2.76 8.23 0.31
N GLU A 84 -3.66 8.21 -0.68
CA GLU A 84 -3.53 7.36 -1.86
C GLU A 84 -2.30 7.76 -2.68
N ALA A 85 -1.23 6.95 -2.59
CA ALA A 85 0.07 7.25 -3.18
C ALA A 85 0.32 6.59 -4.54
N VAL A 86 -0.53 5.63 -4.94
CA VAL A 86 -0.34 4.86 -6.18
C VAL A 86 -1.21 5.43 -7.30
N HIS A 87 -2.49 5.71 -7.03
CA HIS A 87 -3.44 6.23 -8.02
C HIS A 87 -4.19 7.43 -7.46
N ALA A 88 -3.77 8.65 -7.82
CA ALA A 88 -4.38 9.86 -7.28
C ALA A 88 -5.92 9.84 -7.42
N VAL A 89 -6.63 9.99 -6.30
CA VAL A 89 -8.09 10.15 -6.31
C VAL A 89 -8.41 11.51 -6.90
N LEU A 90 -8.95 11.54 -8.12
CA LEU A 90 -9.19 12.78 -8.86
C LEU A 90 -10.34 13.60 -8.26
N ASP A 91 -11.42 12.92 -7.86
CA ASP A 91 -12.62 13.54 -7.30
C ASP A 91 -13.42 12.55 -6.40
N TRP A 92 -14.48 13.06 -5.78
CA TRP A 92 -15.38 12.25 -4.94
C TRP A 92 -16.15 11.17 -5.73
N GLN A 93 -16.32 11.35 -7.04
CA GLN A 93 -16.97 10.36 -7.89
C GLN A 93 -16.07 9.15 -8.10
N ASP A 94 -14.77 9.38 -8.22
CA ASP A 94 -13.73 8.35 -8.29
C ASP A 94 -13.69 7.51 -7.02
N LEU A 95 -13.87 8.14 -5.85
CA LEU A 95 -13.99 7.44 -4.58
C LEU A 95 -15.26 6.59 -4.48
N LYS A 96 -16.38 7.06 -5.07
CA LYS A 96 -17.69 6.38 -5.08
C LYS A 96 -17.77 5.23 -6.09
N ARG A 97 -16.74 5.01 -6.93
CA ARG A 97 -16.80 4.00 -7.99
C ARG A 97 -17.13 2.62 -7.41
N PRO A 98 -18.21 1.96 -7.88
CA PRO A 98 -18.69 0.73 -7.27
C PRO A 98 -17.63 -0.37 -7.30
N SER A 99 -16.82 -0.48 -8.33
CA SER A 99 -15.83 -1.57 -8.43
C SER A 99 -14.63 -1.50 -7.48
N ARG A 100 -14.48 -0.43 -6.70
CA ARG A 100 -13.33 -0.25 -5.82
C ARG A 100 -13.68 -0.77 -4.44
N LEU A 101 -12.97 -1.80 -4.00
CA LEU A 101 -13.00 -2.23 -2.61
C LEU A 101 -11.90 -1.50 -1.86
N TRP A 102 -12.31 -0.66 -0.91
CA TRP A 102 -11.40 0.04 0.00
C TRP A 102 -11.36 -0.71 1.33
N LEU A 103 -10.17 -1.08 1.77
CA LEU A 103 -9.95 -1.73 3.05
C LEU A 103 -8.97 -0.90 3.87
N LEU A 104 -9.38 -0.59 5.09
CA LEU A 104 -8.57 0.13 6.06
C LEU A 104 -8.06 -0.85 7.09
N LEU A 105 -6.76 -0.79 7.36
CA LEU A 105 -6.18 -1.43 8.51
C LEU A 105 -5.84 -0.35 9.53
N SER A 106 -6.46 -0.45 10.70
CA SER A 106 -6.28 0.51 11.78
C SER A 106 -6.02 -0.19 13.11
N PRO A 107 -5.04 0.27 13.89
CA PRO A 107 -4.99 0.00 15.32
C PRO A 107 -6.20 0.68 15.97
N HIS A 108 -6.83 0.03 16.96
CA HIS A 108 -7.89 0.68 17.73
C HIS A 108 -7.45 2.03 18.33
N ALA A 109 -6.16 2.18 18.65
CA ALA A 109 -5.56 3.40 19.17
C ALA A 109 -5.30 4.49 18.11
N CYS A 110 -5.26 4.15 16.82
CA CYS A 110 -4.99 5.09 15.73
C CYS A 110 -5.77 4.67 14.48
N ARG A 111 -6.84 5.42 14.13
CA ARG A 111 -7.74 5.13 12.99
C ARG A 111 -7.11 5.27 11.58
N ALA A 112 -5.83 4.98 11.42
CA ALA A 112 -5.20 4.74 10.13
C ALA A 112 -3.80 4.13 10.33
N ALA A 113 -3.55 2.95 9.77
CA ALA A 113 -2.19 2.41 9.59
C ALA A 113 -1.90 2.02 8.13
N GLY A 114 -2.92 1.67 7.35
CA GLY A 114 -2.78 1.47 5.91
C GLY A 114 -4.11 1.31 5.20
N PHE A 115 -4.09 1.56 3.90
CA PHE A 115 -5.20 1.36 2.97
C PHE A 115 -4.77 0.37 1.90
N SER A 116 -5.64 -0.58 1.58
CA SER A 116 -5.48 -1.42 0.39
C SER A 116 -6.71 -1.29 -0.48
N THR A 117 -6.48 -1.13 -1.77
CA THR A 117 -7.53 -1.00 -2.78
C THR A 117 -7.44 -2.17 -3.73
N GLY A 118 -8.56 -2.87 -3.86
CA GLY A 118 -8.66 -4.08 -4.68
C GLY A 118 -9.87 -4.08 -5.60
N ARG A 119 -9.78 -4.89 -6.66
CA ARG A 119 -10.88 -5.17 -7.58
C ARG A 119 -11.04 -6.68 -7.76
N ALA A 120 -12.26 -7.18 -7.62
CA ALA A 120 -12.61 -8.54 -8.02
C ALA A 120 -12.86 -8.60 -9.53
N GLY A 121 -12.49 -9.71 -10.20
CA GLY A 121 -12.49 -9.94 -11.65
C GLY A 121 -13.10 -11.29 -12.07
N THR A 122 -13.75 -11.36 -13.24
CA THR A 122 -14.01 -12.60 -13.99
C THR A 122 -13.00 -12.76 -15.12
N GLY A 123 -12.21 -13.83 -15.09
CA GLY A 123 -11.27 -14.17 -16.16
C GLY A 123 -9.81 -14.21 -15.72
N ASP A 124 -8.97 -14.81 -16.56
CA ASP A 124 -7.53 -14.87 -16.37
C ASP A 124 -6.95 -13.45 -16.40
N VAL A 125 -6.43 -12.98 -15.27
CA VAL A 125 -5.70 -11.71 -15.17
C VAL A 125 -4.49 -11.69 -16.11
N ASP A 126 -3.99 -12.87 -16.49
CA ASP A 126 -2.94 -13.10 -17.48
C ASP A 126 -3.17 -12.40 -18.83
N LYS A 127 -4.42 -12.08 -19.19
CA LYS A 127 -4.75 -11.48 -20.49
C LYS A 127 -5.04 -9.98 -20.45
N ARG A 128 -5.07 -9.34 -19.27
CA ARG A 128 -5.38 -7.91 -19.15
C ARG A 128 -4.17 -7.13 -18.63
N THR A 129 -3.74 -6.14 -19.40
CA THR A 129 -2.72 -5.18 -18.98
C THR A 129 -3.20 -4.41 -17.74
N GLY A 130 -2.29 -4.01 -16.85
CA GLY A 130 -2.62 -3.20 -15.67
C GLY A 130 -3.45 -1.96 -15.99
N ALA A 131 -3.15 -1.30 -17.12
CA ALA A 131 -3.92 -0.17 -17.65
C ALA A 131 -5.38 -0.53 -17.98
N ALA A 132 -5.66 -1.75 -18.47
CA ALA A 132 -7.03 -2.18 -18.76
C ALA A 132 -7.85 -2.45 -17.50
N ILE A 133 -7.19 -2.77 -16.37
CA ILE A 133 -7.85 -2.95 -15.07
C ILE A 133 -8.16 -1.59 -14.43
N LEU A 134 -7.24 -0.63 -14.56
CA LEU A 134 -7.34 0.72 -14.00
C LEU A 134 -8.29 1.63 -14.79
N ASN A 135 -8.28 1.54 -16.13
CA ASN A 135 -9.06 2.40 -17.03
C ASN A 135 -10.42 1.82 -17.44
N ASP A 136 -10.87 0.75 -16.80
CA ASP A 136 -12.20 0.19 -17.07
C ASP A 136 -13.29 1.15 -16.58
N THR A 137 -13.99 1.75 -17.54
CA THR A 137 -15.06 2.72 -17.34
C THR A 137 -16.40 2.09 -16.97
N THR A 138 -16.53 0.77 -16.97
CA THR A 138 -17.78 0.06 -16.65
C THR A 138 -17.66 -0.99 -15.54
N PRO A 139 -17.07 -0.64 -14.38
CA PRO A 139 -16.65 -1.69 -13.48
C PRO A 139 -17.84 -2.03 -12.56
N ARG A 140 -18.58 -3.08 -12.93
CA ARG A 140 -19.72 -3.60 -12.16
C ARG A 140 -19.22 -4.43 -10.98
N TRP A 141 -19.85 -4.28 -9.81
CA TRP A 141 -19.73 -5.29 -8.75
C TRP A 141 -20.15 -6.63 -9.35
N MET A 142 -19.22 -7.58 -9.38
CA MET A 142 -19.56 -8.93 -9.79
C MET A 142 -20.26 -9.64 -8.66
N SER A 143 -21.18 -10.52 -9.04
CA SER A 143 -21.82 -11.43 -8.09
C SER A 143 -20.76 -12.27 -7.40
N LYS A 144 -21.01 -12.63 -6.14
CA LYS A 144 -20.13 -13.48 -5.34
C LYS A 144 -19.80 -14.80 -6.05
N ASP A 145 -20.73 -15.27 -6.88
CA ASP A 145 -20.65 -16.52 -7.64
C ASP A 145 -19.82 -16.46 -8.92
N THR A 146 -19.41 -15.27 -9.35
CA THR A 146 -18.68 -15.07 -10.61
C THR A 146 -17.24 -14.61 -10.41
N ALA A 147 -16.92 -14.01 -9.26
CA ALA A 147 -15.56 -13.54 -8.99
C ALA A 147 -14.59 -14.73 -8.88
N ARG A 148 -13.57 -14.76 -9.75
CA ARG A 148 -12.53 -15.81 -9.78
C ARG A 148 -11.17 -15.30 -9.36
N CYS A 149 -10.94 -13.98 -9.49
CA CYS A 149 -9.69 -13.35 -9.13
C CYS A 149 -9.91 -12.04 -8.36
N ALA A 150 -9.01 -11.73 -7.42
CA ALA A 150 -8.88 -10.44 -6.78
C ALA A 150 -7.51 -9.81 -7.09
N VAL A 151 -7.55 -8.58 -7.61
CA VAL A 151 -6.38 -7.79 -7.98
C VAL A 151 -6.19 -6.65 -6.98
N PHE A 152 -5.06 -6.61 -6.29
CA PHE A 152 -4.65 -5.50 -5.41
C PHE A 152 -3.79 -4.52 -6.21
N TYR A 153 -4.31 -3.34 -6.54
CA TYR A 153 -3.61 -2.39 -7.41
C TYR A 153 -3.08 -1.15 -6.66
N SER A 154 -3.44 -1.00 -5.39
CA SER A 154 -2.86 -0.01 -4.48
C SER A 154 -2.79 -0.56 -3.06
N ILE A 155 -1.62 -0.39 -2.44
CA ILE A 155 -1.39 -0.65 -1.03
C ILE A 155 -0.58 0.53 -0.53
N THR A 156 -1.17 1.36 0.33
CA THR A 156 -0.52 2.54 0.87
C THR A 156 -0.53 2.54 2.39
N THR A 157 0.57 2.94 3.01
CA THR A 157 0.71 3.09 4.46
C THR A 157 1.09 4.52 4.83
N GLN A 158 1.00 4.86 6.11
CA GLN A 158 1.48 6.16 6.57
C GLN A 158 3.00 6.22 6.52
N ARG A 159 3.56 7.39 6.18
CA ARG A 159 5.01 7.62 6.12
C ARG A 159 5.74 7.23 7.41
N GLY A 160 5.13 7.50 8.57
CA GLY A 160 5.68 7.14 9.88
C GLY A 160 5.72 5.63 10.14
N LEU A 161 5.08 4.82 9.31
CA LEU A 161 5.11 3.36 9.33
C LEU A 161 5.97 2.77 8.19
N SER A 162 6.66 3.61 7.43
CA SER A 162 7.55 3.15 6.35
C SER A 162 8.62 2.19 6.88
N GLY A 163 8.88 1.09 6.19
CA GLY A 163 9.84 0.07 6.60
C GLY A 163 9.32 -0.91 7.66
N ILE A 164 8.09 -0.75 8.16
CA ILE A 164 7.42 -1.77 8.97
C ILE A 164 6.74 -2.74 8.01
N ASP A 165 6.99 -4.04 8.16
CA ASP A 165 6.36 -5.08 7.33
C ASP A 165 4.90 -5.33 7.74
N LEU A 166 4.04 -4.33 7.51
CA LEU A 166 2.60 -4.48 7.61
C LEU A 166 2.00 -5.12 6.36
N GLY A 167 2.69 -5.03 5.22
CA GLY A 167 2.20 -5.42 3.90
C GLY A 167 1.89 -6.91 3.79
N ALA A 168 2.79 -7.77 4.26
CA ALA A 168 2.57 -9.22 4.20
C ALA A 168 1.35 -9.65 5.06
N PHE A 169 1.22 -9.10 6.27
CA PHE A 169 0.09 -9.38 7.16
C PHE A 169 -1.23 -8.82 6.63
N LEU A 170 -1.20 -7.60 6.08
CA LEU A 170 -2.32 -6.95 5.40
C LEU A 170 -2.90 -7.87 4.34
N ILE A 171 -2.07 -8.29 3.38
CA ILE A 171 -2.56 -9.05 2.22
C ILE A 171 -3.08 -10.41 2.68
N LYS A 172 -2.37 -11.13 3.56
CA LYS A 172 -2.84 -12.42 4.07
C LYS A 172 -4.20 -12.32 4.78
N ARG A 173 -4.42 -11.26 5.57
CA ARG A 173 -5.70 -11.04 6.24
C ARG A 173 -6.81 -10.71 5.25
N VAL A 174 -6.54 -9.82 4.31
CA VAL A 174 -7.49 -9.40 3.27
C VAL A 174 -7.88 -10.57 2.38
N VAL A 175 -6.91 -11.39 1.96
CA VAL A 175 -7.15 -12.61 1.17
C VAL A 175 -8.10 -13.54 1.91
N ARG A 176 -7.87 -13.80 3.20
CA ARG A 176 -8.76 -14.63 4.01
C ARG A 176 -10.19 -14.10 4.08
N ASP A 177 -10.35 -12.80 4.32
CA ASP A 177 -11.68 -12.19 4.42
C ASP A 177 -12.38 -12.18 3.04
N LEU A 178 -11.64 -11.98 1.94
CA LEU A 178 -12.14 -12.10 0.57
C LEU A 178 -12.51 -13.54 0.20
N GLN A 179 -11.75 -14.55 0.61
CA GLN A 179 -12.09 -15.96 0.37
C GLN A 179 -13.39 -16.36 1.08
N ASN A 180 -13.61 -15.84 2.29
CA ASN A 180 -14.86 -16.04 3.02
C ASN A 180 -16.06 -15.36 2.31
N GLU A 181 -15.87 -14.16 1.75
CA GLU A 181 -16.92 -13.42 1.05
C GLU A 181 -17.16 -13.94 -0.39
N PHE A 182 -16.10 -14.41 -1.06
CA PHE A 182 -16.07 -14.87 -2.45
C PHE A 182 -15.43 -16.27 -2.54
N PRO A 183 -16.16 -17.35 -2.21
CA PRO A 183 -15.59 -18.70 -2.11
C PRO A 183 -15.02 -19.26 -3.42
N LYS A 184 -15.39 -18.68 -4.58
CA LYS A 184 -14.90 -19.08 -5.91
C LYS A 184 -13.68 -18.27 -6.37
N CYS A 185 -13.20 -17.33 -5.55
CA CYS A 185 -12.03 -16.53 -5.84
C CYS A 185 -10.76 -17.32 -5.47
N GLU A 186 -10.13 -17.91 -6.48
CA GLU A 186 -8.96 -18.78 -6.32
C GLU A 186 -7.65 -18.04 -6.61
N THR A 187 -7.70 -16.95 -7.37
CA THR A 187 -6.51 -16.21 -7.81
C THR A 187 -6.41 -14.87 -7.08
N PHE A 188 -5.28 -14.62 -6.44
CA PHE A 188 -4.96 -13.34 -5.82
C PHE A 188 -3.67 -12.81 -6.43
N CYS A 189 -3.67 -11.58 -6.92
CA CYS A 189 -2.50 -10.96 -7.50
C CYS A 189 -2.39 -9.49 -7.12
N THR A 190 -1.16 -8.97 -7.12
CA THR A 190 -0.90 -7.55 -6.95
C THR A 190 -0.51 -6.94 -8.27
N LEU A 191 -1.07 -5.78 -8.59
CA LEU A 191 -0.61 -4.90 -9.64
C LEU A 191 0.18 -3.76 -8.99
N SER A 192 1.50 -3.94 -8.90
CA SER A 192 2.38 -3.05 -8.15
C SER A 192 3.23 -2.21 -9.11
N PRO A 193 3.40 -0.89 -8.88
CA PRO A 193 4.29 -0.08 -9.68
C PRO A 193 5.76 -0.47 -9.45
N ILE A 194 6.60 -0.32 -10.47
CA ILE A 194 8.07 -0.40 -10.35
C ILE A 194 8.65 1.02 -10.35
N PRO A 195 8.64 1.74 -9.21
CA PRO A 195 9.20 3.07 -9.15
C PRO A 195 10.70 3.04 -9.49
N GLY A 196 11.15 4.02 -10.26
CA GLY A 196 12.56 4.12 -10.66
C GLY A 196 12.97 3.22 -11.83
N PHE A 197 12.14 2.28 -12.28
CA PHE A 197 12.47 1.43 -13.45
C PHE A 197 12.73 2.25 -14.70
N ARG A 198 11.90 3.25 -14.99
CA ARG A 198 12.12 4.14 -16.13
C ARG A 198 13.44 4.90 -16.02
N LYS A 199 13.76 5.42 -14.82
CA LYS A 199 15.02 6.14 -14.56
C LYS A 199 16.23 5.21 -14.70
N TRP A 200 16.10 3.96 -14.25
CA TRP A 200 17.11 2.93 -14.45
C TRP A 200 17.27 2.65 -15.95
N LEU A 201 16.17 2.38 -16.67
CA LEU A 201 16.15 2.05 -18.10
C LEU A 201 16.76 3.14 -18.98
N THR A 202 16.57 4.41 -18.62
CA THR A 202 17.11 5.56 -19.36
C THR A 202 18.40 6.11 -18.75
N GLY A 203 18.98 5.44 -17.75
CA GLY A 203 20.19 5.89 -17.08
C GLY A 203 21.45 5.52 -17.87
N ASP A 204 22.51 6.34 -17.77
CA ASP A 204 23.77 6.19 -18.52
C ASP A 204 24.54 4.87 -18.26
N GLY A 205 24.05 4.02 -17.35
CA GLY A 205 24.67 2.74 -16.97
C GLY A 205 23.94 1.50 -17.50
N THR A 206 22.89 1.62 -18.31
CA THR A 206 22.22 0.44 -18.90
C THR A 206 22.88 0.03 -20.20
N ALA A 207 23.29 -1.24 -20.29
CA ALA A 207 23.86 -1.85 -21.49
C ALA A 207 22.84 -2.08 -22.63
N LEU A 208 21.68 -1.42 -22.58
CA LEU A 208 20.59 -1.61 -23.54
C LEU A 208 20.72 -0.61 -24.68
N ALA A 209 20.52 -1.10 -25.90
CA ALA A 209 20.43 -0.24 -27.07
C ALA A 209 19.13 0.57 -27.03
N LYS A 210 19.16 1.77 -27.63
CA LYS A 210 17.98 2.67 -27.69
C LYS A 210 16.74 1.99 -28.28
N SER A 211 16.94 1.09 -29.25
CA SER A 211 15.88 0.28 -29.86
C SER A 211 15.23 -0.73 -28.89
N GLU A 212 15.99 -1.25 -27.93
CA GLU A 212 15.47 -2.18 -26.92
C GLU A 212 14.65 -1.42 -25.87
N VAL A 213 15.08 -0.20 -25.52
CA VAL A 213 14.32 0.72 -24.66
C VAL A 213 12.99 1.10 -25.29
N ASP A 214 12.98 1.41 -26.60
CA ASP A 214 11.76 1.75 -27.35
C ASP A 214 10.80 0.54 -27.47
N ALA A 215 11.33 -0.66 -27.70
CA ALA A 215 10.54 -1.89 -27.75
C ALA A 215 9.89 -2.22 -26.39
N LEU A 216 10.62 -2.04 -25.29
CA LEU A 216 10.09 -2.19 -23.93
C LEU A 216 9.06 -1.12 -23.58
N GLY A 217 9.22 0.10 -24.09
CA GLY A 217 8.22 1.17 -23.99
C GLY A 217 6.87 0.80 -24.63
N GLY A 218 6.88 0.04 -25.73
CA GLY A 218 5.67 -0.45 -26.38
C GLY A 218 4.90 -1.52 -25.59
N ILE A 219 5.61 -2.39 -24.86
CA ILE A 219 5.03 -3.46 -24.03
C ILE A 219 4.49 -2.92 -22.70
N ALA A 220 5.11 -1.87 -22.17
CA ALA A 220 4.80 -1.27 -20.88
C ALA A 220 3.47 -0.48 -20.83
N GLY A 221 2.71 -0.41 -21.92
CA GLY A 221 1.45 0.34 -21.93
C GLY A 221 1.66 1.84 -21.74
N VAL A 222 2.61 2.43 -22.48
CA VAL A 222 2.87 3.88 -22.45
C VAL A 222 1.78 4.61 -23.23
N ALA A 223 0.64 4.83 -22.58
CA ALA A 223 -0.28 5.90 -22.93
C ALA A 223 -0.27 6.90 -21.77
N GLY A 224 0.56 7.94 -21.88
CA GLY A 224 0.40 9.18 -21.12
C GLY A 224 0.55 9.08 -19.60
N GLY A 225 1.72 8.67 -19.10
CA GLY A 225 2.20 9.24 -17.83
C GLY A 225 2.25 8.38 -16.57
N GLU A 226 1.98 7.07 -16.59
CA GLU A 226 1.97 6.29 -15.34
C GLU A 226 2.88 5.05 -15.35
N ALA A 227 3.29 4.65 -14.14
CA ALA A 227 4.38 3.71 -13.85
C ALA A 227 4.21 2.32 -14.51
N LEU A 228 5.34 1.68 -14.81
CA LEU A 228 5.37 0.27 -15.21
C LEU A 228 4.82 -0.58 -14.06
N MET A 229 3.86 -1.47 -14.34
CA MET A 229 3.22 -2.31 -13.33
C MET A 229 3.65 -3.78 -13.47
N VAL A 230 3.95 -4.44 -12.36
CA VAL A 230 4.17 -5.89 -12.31
C VAL A 230 2.93 -6.56 -11.75
N CYS A 231 2.49 -7.62 -12.43
CA CYS A 231 1.51 -8.54 -11.89
C CYS A 231 2.28 -9.67 -11.19
N ASP A 232 2.21 -9.72 -9.86
CA ASP A 232 2.77 -10.85 -9.11
C ASP A 232 1.69 -11.93 -8.93
N TYR A 233 1.95 -13.12 -9.48
CA TYR A 233 0.99 -14.23 -9.54
C TYR A 233 1.29 -15.23 -8.42
N GLY A 234 0.47 -15.21 -7.37
CA GLY A 234 0.65 -16.08 -6.22
C GLY A 234 -0.52 -17.03 -6.01
N ARG A 235 -0.41 -18.30 -6.47
CA ARG A 235 -1.10 -19.40 -5.77
C ARG A 235 -0.41 -19.77 -4.45
N ARG A 236 0.89 -19.44 -4.30
CA ARG A 236 1.74 -19.80 -3.15
C ARG A 236 2.24 -18.63 -2.29
N LEU A 237 2.02 -17.37 -2.70
CA LEU A 237 2.45 -16.21 -1.89
C LEU A 237 1.66 -16.06 -0.57
N PHE A 238 0.57 -16.81 -0.42
CA PHE A 238 -0.44 -16.59 0.62
C PHE A 238 -0.70 -17.80 1.52
N GLU A 239 0.05 -18.90 1.36
CA GLU A 239 0.14 -20.00 2.34
C GLU A 239 1.04 -19.61 3.53
#